data_AF-A0A512E4G2-F1
#
_entry.id   AF-A0A512E4G2-F1
#
_cell.length_a   1.000
_cell.length_b   1.000
_cell.length_c   1.000
_cell.angle_alpha   90.00
_cell.angle_beta   90.00
_cell.angle_gamma   90.00
#
_symmetry.space_group_name_H-M   'P 1'
#
loop_
_entity.id
_entity.type
_entity.pdbx_description
1 polymer ?
#
loop_
_entity_poly.entity_id
_entity_poly.type
_entity_poly.pdbx_seq_one_letter_code
_entity_poly.pdbx_strand_id
1 'polypeptide(L)'
;MHGGKTPKGTPGNRRHGLYSTHLTEKERAGWDDIQIGSLEDELRLLRVYVAHCVALDTTAANDPGSLELTEMRTTTGESASETIVTRRPDTSGRMNWLFGRIALLERTRADLIASTKDTGADPYDQARRIREALHAMEAVEHDGQCDAEGDEQKRAIAPNPSPL
;
A
#
# COMPACT_ATOMS: atom_id res chain seq x y z
N MET A 1 -27.42 -10.75 39.64
CA MET A 1 -26.12 -11.04 38.98
C MET A 1 -26.38 -11.93 37.77
N HIS A 2 -26.27 -11.40 36.55
CA HIS A 2 -26.24 -12.23 35.34
C HIS A 2 -25.14 -11.70 34.41
N GLY A 3 -23.91 -12.14 34.66
CA GLY A 3 -22.77 -11.97 33.78
C GLY A 3 -22.52 -13.29 33.05
N GLY A 4 -23.31 -13.55 32.00
CA GLY A 4 -23.04 -14.64 31.08
C GLY A 4 -21.78 -14.29 30.30
N LYS A 5 -20.72 -15.11 30.43
CA LYS A 5 -19.49 -14.99 29.64
C LYS A 5 -19.85 -15.08 28.15
N THR A 6 -19.78 -13.96 27.44
CA THR A 6 -19.81 -13.95 25.98
C THR A 6 -18.59 -14.76 25.50
N PRO A 7 -18.76 -15.77 24.62
CA PRO A 7 -17.63 -16.50 24.06
C PRO A 7 -16.70 -15.49 23.38
N LYS A 8 -15.43 -15.50 23.79
CA LYS A 8 -14.41 -14.61 23.24
C LYS A 8 -14.11 -15.08 21.82
N GLY A 9 -14.86 -14.58 20.85
CA GLY A 9 -14.71 -14.95 19.44
C GLY A 9 -13.29 -14.73 18.97
N THR A 10 -12.77 -15.70 18.22
CA THR A 10 -11.45 -15.68 17.60
C THR A 10 -11.21 -14.32 16.94
N PRO A 11 -10.10 -13.63 17.26
CA PRO A 11 -9.76 -12.39 16.58
C PRO A 11 -9.44 -12.72 15.12
N GLY A 12 -10.35 -12.36 14.23
CA GLY A 12 -10.21 -12.54 12.80
C GLY A 12 -11.25 -11.71 12.07
N ASN A 13 -11.08 -11.55 10.76
CA ASN A 13 -11.95 -10.73 9.92
C ASN A 13 -13.41 -11.21 9.88
N ARG A 14 -13.69 -12.38 10.47
CA ARG A 14 -15.01 -13.03 10.56
C ARG A 14 -15.84 -12.63 11.80
N ARG A 15 -15.39 -11.66 12.59
CA ARG A 15 -16.06 -11.25 13.85
C ARG A 15 -17.50 -10.77 13.69
N HIS A 16 -17.87 -10.34 12.49
CA HIS A 16 -19.23 -9.96 12.15
C HIS A 16 -19.73 -10.94 11.09
N GLY A 17 -20.63 -11.84 11.48
CA GLY A 17 -21.15 -12.92 10.61
C GLY A 17 -21.69 -12.42 9.27
N LEU A 18 -22.04 -11.13 9.19
CA LEU A 18 -22.44 -10.40 7.98
C LEU A 18 -21.56 -10.69 6.76
N TYR A 19 -20.23 -10.74 6.93
CA TYR A 19 -19.32 -10.94 5.80
C TYR A 19 -19.18 -12.40 5.37
N SER A 20 -19.37 -13.34 6.30
CA SER A 20 -19.17 -14.78 6.04
C SER A 20 -20.41 -15.50 5.52
N THR A 21 -21.61 -14.91 5.68
CA THR A 21 -22.88 -15.54 5.29
C THR A 21 -22.98 -15.79 3.78
N HIS A 22 -22.37 -14.92 2.97
CA HIS A 22 -22.49 -14.96 1.51
C HIS A 22 -21.24 -15.48 0.79
N LEU A 23 -20.22 -15.93 1.53
CA LEU A 23 -19.00 -16.47 0.94
C LEU A 23 -19.19 -17.94 0.56
N THR A 24 -18.86 -18.25 -0.70
CA THR A 24 -18.67 -19.62 -1.16
C THR A 24 -17.51 -20.28 -0.41
N GLU A 25 -17.46 -21.62 -0.39
CA GLU A 25 -16.40 -22.36 0.30
C GLU A 25 -14.99 -21.97 -0.20
N LYS A 26 -14.87 -21.71 -1.50
CA LYS A 26 -13.62 -21.25 -2.13
C LYS A 26 -13.20 -19.86 -1.67
N GLU A 27 -14.14 -18.92 -1.57
CA GLU A 27 -13.86 -17.54 -1.10
C GLU A 27 -13.56 -17.53 0.40
N ARG A 28 -14.23 -18.41 1.14
CA ARG A 28 -14.07 -18.59 2.57
C ARG A 28 -12.69 -19.09 2.96
N ALA A 29 -12.10 -19.97 2.16
CA ALA A 29 -10.77 -20.52 2.38
C ALA A 29 -9.66 -19.45 2.37
N GLY A 30 -9.82 -18.37 1.58
CA GLY A 30 -8.86 -17.27 1.51
C GLY A 30 -9.25 -16.03 2.30
N TRP A 31 -10.39 -16.05 3.01
CA TRP A 31 -10.94 -14.87 3.70
C TRP A 31 -10.14 -14.49 4.96
N ASP A 32 -9.63 -15.49 5.66
CA ASP A 32 -8.83 -15.30 6.87
C ASP A 32 -7.43 -14.77 6.57
N ASP A 33 -6.96 -14.94 5.32
CA ASP A 33 -5.67 -14.46 4.85
C ASP A 33 -5.72 -13.01 4.31
N ILE A 34 -6.91 -12.40 4.24
CA ILE A 34 -7.07 -11.03 3.74
C ILE A 34 -6.50 -10.05 4.78
N GLN A 35 -5.39 -9.38 4.46
CA GLN A 35 -4.87 -8.31 5.30
C GLN A 35 -5.52 -6.97 4.90
N ILE A 36 -6.31 -6.39 5.81
CA ILE A 36 -6.89 -5.06 5.58
C ILE A 36 -5.75 -4.03 5.48
N GLY A 37 -5.75 -3.23 4.40
CA GLY A 37 -4.70 -2.25 4.09
C GLY A 37 -3.60 -2.78 3.15
N SER A 38 -3.66 -4.06 2.76
CA SER A 38 -2.86 -4.59 1.65
C SER A 38 -3.58 -4.34 0.32
N LEU A 39 -2.90 -3.68 -0.62
CA LEU A 39 -3.47 -3.35 -1.94
C LEU A 39 -3.93 -4.60 -2.70
N GLU A 40 -3.15 -5.69 -2.64
CA GLU A 40 -3.47 -6.95 -3.31
C GLU A 40 -4.70 -7.63 -2.70
N ASP A 41 -4.84 -7.53 -1.38
CA ASP A 41 -5.97 -8.12 -0.67
C ASP A 41 -7.25 -7.29 -0.86
N GLU A 42 -7.13 -5.96 -0.95
CA GLU A 42 -8.23 -5.08 -1.38
C GLU A 42 -8.70 -5.40 -2.81
N LEU A 43 -7.77 -5.60 -3.75
CA LEU A 43 -8.12 -6.01 -5.11
C LEU A 43 -8.81 -7.39 -5.14
N ARG A 44 -8.32 -8.36 -4.37
CA ARG A 44 -8.92 -9.68 -4.24
C ARG A 44 -10.36 -9.57 -3.72
N LEU A 45 -10.56 -8.76 -2.68
CA LEU A 45 -11.86 -8.55 -2.07
C LEU A 45 -12.85 -7.89 -3.04
N LEU A 46 -12.44 -6.85 -3.76
CA LEU A 46 -13.31 -6.17 -4.73
C LEU A 46 -13.73 -7.08 -5.88
N ARG A 47 -12.85 -7.97 -6.35
CA ARG A 47 -13.19 -8.96 -7.38
C ARG A 47 -14.26 -9.96 -6.91
N VAL A 48 -14.22 -10.38 -5.65
CA VAL A 48 -15.27 -11.20 -5.03
C VAL A 48 -16.60 -10.42 -5.00
N TYR A 49 -16.58 -9.16 -4.56
CA TYR A 49 -17.79 -8.33 -4.55
C TYR A 49 -18.38 -8.10 -5.95
N VAL A 50 -17.54 -7.98 -6.98
CA VAL A 50 -18.02 -7.91 -8.38
C VAL A 50 -18.74 -9.21 -8.75
N ALA A 51 -18.14 -10.38 -8.47
CA ALA A 51 -18.77 -11.67 -8.76
C ALA A 51 -20.12 -11.82 -8.05
N HIS A 52 -20.23 -11.36 -6.80
CA HIS A 52 -21.48 -11.36 -6.05
C HIS A 52 -22.51 -10.39 -6.63
N CYS A 53 -22.09 -9.19 -7.07
CA CYS A 53 -23.00 -8.25 -7.73
C CYS A 53 -23.55 -8.81 -9.04
N VAL A 54 -22.73 -9.51 -9.84
CA VAL A 54 -23.17 -10.18 -11.07
C VAL A 54 -24.15 -11.31 -10.77
N ALA A 55 -23.89 -12.10 -9.73
CA ALA A 55 -24.81 -13.15 -9.29
C ALA A 55 -26.15 -12.56 -8.84
N LEU A 56 -26.14 -11.50 -8.05
CA LEU A 56 -27.35 -10.77 -7.63
C LEU A 56 -28.11 -10.19 -8.81
N ASP A 57 -27.42 -9.60 -9.79
CA ASP A 57 -28.04 -9.06 -11.00
C ASP A 57 -28.76 -10.16 -11.80
N THR A 58 -28.09 -11.30 -11.95
CA THR A 58 -28.65 -12.49 -12.60
C THR A 58 -29.88 -13.03 -11.84
N THR A 59 -29.82 -13.10 -10.51
CA THR A 59 -30.96 -13.52 -9.69
C THR A 59 -32.12 -12.53 -9.81
N ALA A 60 -31.87 -11.23 -9.72
CA ALA A 60 -32.89 -10.19 -9.85
C ALA A 60 -33.52 -10.11 -11.25
N ALA A 61 -32.80 -10.54 -12.29
CA ALA A 61 -33.33 -10.69 -13.63
C ALA A 61 -34.29 -11.90 -13.76
N ASN A 62 -33.99 -12.99 -13.05
CA ASN A 62 -34.77 -14.23 -13.08
C ASN A 62 -35.94 -14.27 -12.09
N ASP A 63 -35.89 -13.46 -11.03
CA ASP A 63 -36.97 -13.27 -10.07
C ASP A 63 -37.44 -11.80 -10.06
N PRO A 64 -38.48 -11.46 -10.83
CA PRO A 64 -39.01 -10.10 -10.87
C PRO A 64 -39.56 -9.60 -9.53
N GLY A 65 -39.83 -10.50 -8.57
CA GLY A 65 -40.33 -10.19 -7.23
C GLY A 65 -39.22 -9.87 -6.22
N SER A 66 -37.95 -10.03 -6.59
CA SER A 66 -36.77 -9.69 -5.78
C SER A 66 -36.63 -8.17 -5.60
N LEU A 67 -37.48 -7.58 -4.75
CA LEU A 67 -37.41 -6.17 -4.37
C LEU A 67 -36.72 -6.05 -3.01
N GLU A 68 -35.72 -5.17 -2.92
CA GLU A 68 -35.10 -4.78 -1.66
C GLU A 68 -35.86 -3.60 -1.05
N LEU A 69 -36.07 -3.63 0.27
CA LEU A 69 -36.59 -2.48 1.01
C LEU A 69 -35.63 -1.31 0.83
N THR A 70 -36.08 -0.25 0.17
CA THR A 70 -35.25 0.93 -0.10
C THR A 70 -35.48 2.01 0.95
N GLU A 71 -36.73 2.21 1.33
CA GLU A 71 -37.11 3.28 2.25
C GLU A 71 -38.39 2.91 3.00
N MET A 72 -38.42 3.20 4.30
CA MET A 72 -39.62 3.11 5.13
C MET A 72 -39.94 4.52 5.63
N ARG A 73 -41.08 5.07 5.19
CA ARG A 73 -41.56 6.39 5.64
C ARG A 73 -42.69 6.20 6.62
N THR A 74 -42.50 6.68 7.84
CA THR A 74 -43.52 6.72 8.88
C THR A 74 -43.95 8.17 9.08
N THR A 75 -45.23 8.46 8.85
CA THR A 75 -45.83 9.75 9.22
C THR A 75 -46.45 9.64 10.61
N THR A 76 -46.16 10.60 11.50
CA THR A 76 -46.73 10.66 12.85
C THR A 76 -47.79 11.76 12.92
N GLY A 77 -49.02 11.39 13.30
CA GLY A 77 -50.21 12.25 13.37
C GLY A 77 -51.50 11.43 13.52
N GLU A 78 -52.68 12.08 13.56
CA GLU A 78 -54.01 11.43 13.72
C GLU A 78 -54.30 10.31 12.68
N SER A 79 -53.58 10.32 11.55
CA SER A 79 -53.58 9.26 10.54
C SER A 79 -52.15 8.74 10.32
N ALA A 80 -51.61 8.03 11.31
CA ALA A 80 -50.32 7.37 11.17
C ALA A 80 -50.40 6.35 10.01
N SER A 81 -49.62 6.57 8.95
CA SER A 81 -49.51 5.65 7.83
C SER A 81 -48.05 5.27 7.60
N GLU A 82 -47.81 3.98 7.38
CA GLU A 82 -46.51 3.47 7.02
C GLU A 82 -46.47 3.24 5.51
N THR A 83 -45.62 4.01 4.81
CA THR A 83 -45.39 3.83 3.37
C THR A 83 -44.07 3.11 3.19
N ILE A 84 -44.15 1.87 2.72
CA ILE A 84 -42.98 1.05 2.39
C ILE A 84 -42.67 1.22 0.90
N VAL A 85 -41.45 1.67 0.59
CA VAL A 85 -40.95 1.75 -0.78
C VAL A 85 -39.90 0.66 -1.00
N THR A 86 -40.25 -0.32 -1.82
CA THR A 86 -39.35 -1.40 -2.25
C THR A 86 -38.89 -1.14 -3.68
N ARG A 87 -37.59 -1.29 -3.95
CA ARG A 87 -37.03 -1.17 -5.31
C ARG A 87 -36.11 -2.34 -5.62
N ARG A 88 -35.90 -2.61 -6.90
CA ARG A 88 -34.87 -3.54 -7.32
C ARG A 88 -33.50 -3.04 -6.84
N PRO A 89 -32.61 -3.93 -6.35
CA PRO A 89 -31.24 -3.55 -6.02
C PRO A 89 -30.55 -2.89 -7.23
N ASP A 90 -29.87 -1.76 -7.01
CA ASP A 90 -29.05 -1.11 -8.05
C ASP A 90 -27.69 -1.81 -8.19
N THR A 91 -27.72 -3.03 -8.71
CA THR A 91 -26.54 -3.86 -9.00
C THR A 91 -25.62 -3.19 -10.01
N SER A 92 -26.17 -2.51 -11.02
CA SER A 92 -25.41 -1.77 -12.03
C SER A 92 -24.60 -0.62 -11.44
N GLY A 93 -25.21 0.20 -10.57
CA GLY A 93 -24.49 1.27 -9.87
C GLY A 93 -23.39 0.73 -8.95
N ARG A 94 -23.68 -0.35 -8.20
CA ARG A 94 -22.69 -1.05 -7.36
C ARG A 94 -21.51 -1.58 -8.20
N MET A 95 -21.78 -2.23 -9.33
CA MET A 95 -20.74 -2.74 -10.25
C MET A 95 -19.85 -1.63 -10.80
N ASN A 96 -20.43 -0.52 -11.28
CA ASN A 96 -19.66 0.60 -11.80
C ASN A 96 -18.73 1.23 -10.74
N TRP A 97 -19.22 1.37 -9.50
CA TRP A 97 -18.39 1.84 -8.39
C TRP A 97 -17.23 0.89 -8.10
N LEU A 98 -17.50 -0.43 -8.07
CA LEU A 98 -16.46 -1.45 -7.87
C LEU A 98 -15.42 -1.42 -8.98
N PHE A 99 -15.82 -1.32 -10.25
CA PHE A 99 -14.88 -1.21 -11.37
C PHE A 99 -14.02 0.05 -11.29
N GLY A 100 -14.60 1.19 -10.93
CA GLY A 100 -13.84 2.43 -10.71
C GLY A 100 -12.80 2.27 -9.60
N ARG A 101 -13.16 1.62 -8.48
CA ARG A 101 -12.24 1.36 -7.38
C ARG A 101 -11.13 0.38 -7.77
N ILE A 102 -11.45 -0.70 -8.49
CA ILE A 102 -10.46 -1.65 -9.02
C ILE A 102 -9.49 -0.94 -9.95
N ALA A 103 -9.98 -0.13 -10.89
CA ALA A 103 -9.14 0.60 -11.83
C ALA A 103 -8.17 1.55 -11.11
N LEU A 104 -8.63 2.23 -10.06
CA LEU A 104 -7.77 3.08 -9.24
C LEU A 104 -6.67 2.27 -8.53
N LEU A 105 -7.02 1.13 -7.93
CA LEU A 105 -6.05 0.29 -7.22
C LEU A 105 -5.04 -0.36 -8.17
N GLU A 106 -5.47 -0.83 -9.36
CA GLU A 106 -4.56 -1.35 -10.39
C GLU A 106 -3.62 -0.27 -10.91
N ARG A 107 -4.09 0.98 -11.04
CA ARG A 107 -3.23 2.11 -11.36
C ARG A 107 -2.19 2.35 -10.26
N THR A 108 -2.63 2.44 -9.00
CA THR A 108 -1.71 2.60 -7.86
C THR A 108 -0.68 1.47 -7.80
N ARG A 109 -1.09 0.23 -8.10
CA ARG A 109 -0.19 -0.91 -8.20
C ARG A 109 0.86 -0.72 -9.29
N ALA A 110 0.45 -0.30 -10.48
CA ALA A 110 1.36 -0.02 -11.58
C ALA A 110 2.34 1.11 -11.22
N ASP A 111 1.87 2.18 -10.58
CA ASP A 111 2.70 3.30 -10.12
C ASP A 111 3.72 2.85 -9.06
N LEU A 112 3.33 1.99 -8.11
CA LEU A 112 4.24 1.41 -7.12
C LEU A 112 5.31 0.53 -7.77
N ILE A 113 4.94 -0.30 -8.74
CA ILE A 113 5.89 -1.14 -9.50
C ILE A 113 6.84 -0.27 -10.34
N ALA A 114 6.35 0.82 -10.93
CA ALA A 114 7.19 1.76 -11.67
C ALA A 114 8.17 2.48 -10.74
N SER A 115 7.68 2.99 -9.60
CA SER A 115 8.53 3.67 -8.62
C SER A 115 9.62 2.78 -8.03
N THR A 116 9.34 1.50 -7.81
CA THR A 116 10.36 0.53 -7.35
C THR A 116 11.42 0.25 -8.42
N LYS A 117 11.08 0.32 -9.71
CA LYS A 117 12.04 0.23 -10.81
C LYS A 117 12.89 1.50 -10.96
N ASP A 118 12.28 2.68 -10.77
CA ASP A 118 12.97 3.97 -10.87
C ASP A 118 13.86 4.25 -9.65
N THR A 119 13.57 3.64 -8.50
CA THR A 119 14.50 3.60 -7.35
C THR A 119 15.69 2.65 -7.60
N GLY A 120 15.95 2.29 -8.86
CA GLY A 120 17.12 1.55 -9.35
C GLY A 120 18.45 2.26 -9.12
N ALA A 121 18.75 2.62 -7.87
CA ALA A 121 20.10 2.46 -7.38
C ALA A 121 20.36 0.95 -7.41
N ASP A 122 20.95 0.48 -8.51
CA ASP A 122 21.62 -0.81 -8.52
C ASP A 122 22.45 -0.88 -7.21
N PRO A 123 22.22 -1.87 -6.33
CA PRO A 123 22.98 -2.01 -5.09
C PRO A 123 24.50 -1.99 -5.34
N TYR A 124 24.92 -2.46 -6.52
CA TYR A 124 26.31 -2.39 -6.97
C TYR A 124 26.74 -0.99 -7.40
N ASP A 125 25.83 -0.14 -7.91
CA ASP A 125 26.13 1.25 -8.26
C ASP A 125 26.25 2.13 -7.00
N GLN A 126 25.42 1.90 -5.97
CA GLN A 126 25.60 2.55 -4.67
C GLN A 126 26.92 2.12 -4.01
N ALA A 127 27.22 0.81 -4.03
CA ALA A 127 28.49 0.30 -3.52
C ALA A 127 29.71 0.81 -4.31
N ARG A 128 29.58 1.02 -5.63
CA ARG A 128 30.62 1.60 -6.48
C ARG A 128 30.85 3.07 -6.14
N ARG A 129 29.78 3.87 -6.05
CA ARG A 129 29.86 5.30 -5.67
C ARG A 129 30.47 5.49 -4.28
N ILE A 130 30.13 4.64 -3.32
CA ILE A 130 30.74 4.67 -1.98
C ILE A 130 32.24 4.36 -2.05
N ARG A 131 32.65 3.38 -2.86
CA ARG A 131 34.05 2.98 -3.02
C ARG A 131 34.89 4.06 -3.72
N GLU A 132 34.33 4.67 -4.76
CA GLU A 132 34.94 5.80 -5.47
C GLU A 132 35.06 7.03 -4.56
N ALA A 133 34.05 7.33 -3.75
CA ALA A 133 34.10 8.42 -2.78
C ALA A 133 35.17 8.18 -1.69
N LEU A 134 35.27 6.96 -1.15
CA LEU A 134 36.30 6.59 -0.17
C LEU A 134 37.71 6.75 -0.76
N HIS A 135 37.92 6.26 -1.99
CA HIS A 135 39.22 6.35 -2.66
C HIS A 135 39.59 7.81 -3.03
N ALA A 136 38.60 8.66 -3.30
CA ALA A 136 38.81 10.09 -3.51
C ALA A 136 39.18 10.82 -2.21
N MET A 137 38.60 10.43 -1.07
CA MET A 137 38.95 10.98 0.24
C MET A 137 40.36 10.57 0.68
N GLU A 138 40.73 9.32 0.44
CA GLU A 138 42.08 8.79 0.74
C GLU A 138 43.17 9.46 -0.13
N ALA A 139 42.85 9.78 -1.39
CA ALA A 139 43.76 10.55 -2.25
C ALA A 139 43.98 11.99 -1.75
N VAL A 140 42.94 12.63 -1.20
CA VAL A 140 43.04 13.99 -0.62
C VAL A 140 43.86 13.99 0.67
N GLU A 141 43.80 12.92 1.47
CA GLU A 141 44.67 12.77 2.66
C GLU A 141 46.15 12.58 2.29
N HIS A 142 46.44 11.92 1.17
CA HIS A 142 47.82 11.66 0.74
C HIS A 142 48.51 12.85 0.07
N ASP A 143 47.76 13.72 -0.62
CA ASP A 143 48.31 14.93 -1.28
C ASP A 143 48.59 16.09 -0.29
N GLY A 144 48.13 15.99 0.96
CA GLY A 144 48.42 16.97 2.03
C GLY A 144 49.77 16.79 2.72
N GLN A 145 50.56 15.78 2.35
CA GLN A 145 51.78 15.37 3.08
C GLN A 145 53.09 15.59 2.30
N CYS A 146 53.09 16.44 1.26
CA CYS A 146 54.30 16.80 0.53
C CYS A 146 54.69 18.26 0.81
N ASP A 147 55.96 18.43 1.18
CA ASP A 147 56.75 19.66 1.12
C ASP A 147 56.71 20.58 2.35
N ALA A 148 57.22 20.09 3.49
CA ALA A 148 57.68 20.95 4.57
C ALA A 148 58.96 20.46 5.26
N GLU A 149 59.94 19.91 4.55
CA GLU A 149 61.27 19.64 5.13
C GLU A 149 62.36 19.61 4.05
N GLY A 150 63.02 20.75 3.80
CA GLY A 150 64.20 20.75 2.93
C GLY A 150 64.68 22.09 2.42
N ASP A 151 64.92 23.09 3.29
CA ASP A 151 65.56 24.35 2.81
C ASP A 151 66.48 25.07 3.81
N GLU A 152 67.21 24.34 4.66
CA GLU A 152 68.11 24.96 5.67
C GLU A 152 69.58 24.48 5.65
N GLN A 153 70.15 24.09 4.51
CA GLN A 153 71.59 23.76 4.44
C GLN A 153 72.29 24.20 3.15
N LYS A 154 72.28 25.50 2.81
CA LYS A 154 73.28 26.10 1.90
C LYS A 154 73.59 27.56 2.25
N ARG A 155 74.27 27.81 3.38
CA ARG A 155 75.05 29.04 3.60
C ARG A 155 76.32 28.73 4.39
N ALA A 156 77.40 29.46 4.04
CA ALA A 156 78.80 29.30 4.45
C ALA A 156 79.48 28.07 3.80
N ILE A 157 80.52 28.21 2.97
CA ILE A 157 81.83 28.78 3.31
C ILE A 157 82.45 29.43 2.06
N ALA A 158 82.81 30.71 2.14
CA ALA A 158 83.68 31.37 1.17
C ALA A 158 85.15 31.20 1.60
N PRO A 159 86.10 30.91 0.68
CA PRO A 159 87.51 30.91 1.03
C PRO A 159 88.08 32.34 1.08
N ASN A 160 88.74 32.63 2.20
CA ASN A 160 89.46 33.86 2.51
C ASN A 160 90.77 33.96 1.68
N PRO A 161 91.08 35.08 1.02
CA PRO A 161 92.39 35.26 0.36
C PRO A 161 93.46 35.65 1.38
N SER A 162 94.53 34.86 1.49
CA SER A 162 95.71 35.23 2.29
C SER A 162 96.66 36.17 1.54
N PRO A 163 97.40 37.04 2.24
CA PRO A 163 98.14 38.14 1.64
C PRO A 163 99.64 37.85 1.44
N LEU A 164 100.19 38.53 0.43
CA LEU A 164 101.59 38.88 0.12
C LEU A 164 102.58 37.75 -0.17
#